data_AF-A0A259SH82-F1
#
_entry.id   AF-A0A259SH82-F1
#
_cell.length_a   1.000
_cell.length_b   1.000
_cell.length_c   1.000
_cell.angle_alpha   90.00
_cell.angle_beta   90.00
_cell.angle_gamma   90.00
#
_symmetry.space_group_name_H-M   'P 1'
#
loop_
_entity.id
_entity.type
_entity.pdbx_description
1 polymer ?
#
loop_
_entity_poly.entity_id
_entity_poly.type
_entity_poly.pdbx_seq_one_letter_code
_entity_poly.pdbx_strand_id
1 'polypeptide(L)' 'MGTTDTTPVILELLLAAAKAHGVHEEQDLGGVYDQQWPEWYAAHIAAQLEERGLRLVPIADPADGGGQSVR' A
#
# COMPACT_ATOMS: atom_id res chain seq x y z
N MET A 1 -14.75 -18.18 -8.60
CA MET A 1 -14.45 -17.03 -7.74
C MET A 1 -13.77 -15.99 -8.62
N GLY A 2 -14.37 -14.81 -8.79
CA GLY A 2 -13.70 -13.74 -9.54
C GLY A 2 -12.52 -13.23 -8.70
N THR A 3 -11.34 -13.13 -9.30
CA THR A 3 -10.20 -12.47 -8.67
C THR A 3 -10.62 -11.04 -8.34
N THR A 4 -10.53 -10.64 -7.07
CA THR A 4 -10.71 -9.24 -6.70
C THR A 4 -9.57 -8.46 -7.35
N ASP A 5 -9.88 -7.66 -8.37
CA ASP A 5 -8.90 -6.78 -8.98
C ASP A 5 -8.59 -5.63 -8.00
N THR A 6 -7.38 -5.65 -7.44
CA THR A 6 -6.90 -4.63 -6.52
C THR A 6 -6.24 -3.44 -7.24
N THR A 7 -6.06 -3.51 -8.56
CA THR A 7 -5.37 -2.49 -9.35
C THR A 7 -5.96 -1.09 -9.17
N PRO A 8 -7.29 -0.88 -9.20
CA PRO A 8 -7.86 0.46 -9.02
C PRO A 8 -7.54 1.07 -7.65
N VAL A 9 -7.56 0.27 -6.60
CA VAL A 9 -7.24 0.71 -5.23
C VAL A 9 -5.76 1.10 -5.13
N ILE A 10 -4.88 0.27 -5.69
CA ILE A 10 -3.43 0.56 -5.68
C ILE A 10 -3.12 1.84 -6.46
N LEU A 11 -3.74 2.02 -7.63
CA LEU A 11 -3.55 3.22 -8.45
C LEU A 11 -3.97 4.48 -7.70
N GLU A 12 -5.14 4.45 -7.04
CA GLU A 12 -5.62 5.58 -6.26
C GLU A 12 -4.65 5.95 -5.12
N LEU A 13 -4.17 4.94 -4.38
CA LEU A 13 -3.20 5.13 -3.29
C LEU A 13 -1.88 5.72 -3.79
N LEU A 14 -1.39 5.26 -4.95
CA LEU A 14 -0.17 5.78 -5.59
C LEU A 14 -0.32 7.23 -6.05
N LEU A 15 -1.45 7.59 -6.66
CA LEU A 15 -1.71 8.97 -7.10
C LEU A 15 -1.82 9.92 -5.91
N ALA A 16 -2.46 9.49 -4.82
CA ALA A 16 -2.55 10.25 -3.59
C ALA A 16 -1.15 10.45 -2.95
N ALA A 17 -0.35 9.39 -2.87
CA ALA A 17 1.02 9.47 -2.37
C ALA A 17 1.88 10.41 -3.23
N ALA A 18 1.81 10.31 -4.56
CA ALA A 18 2.56 11.19 -5.46
C ALA A 18 2.19 12.66 -5.29
N LYS A 19 0.89 12.96 -5.15
CA LYS A 19 0.43 14.33 -4.89
C LYS A 19 0.97 14.87 -3.56
N ALA A 20 0.91 14.05 -2.50
CA ALA A 20 1.36 14.47 -1.17
C ALA A 20 2.90 14.57 -1.07
N HIS A 21 3.62 13.70 -1.76
CA HIS A 21 5.08 13.73 -1.81
C HIS A 21 5.62 14.94 -2.59
N GLY A 22 4.97 15.35 -3.68
CA GLY A 22 5.34 16.60 -4.36
C GLY A 22 5.25 17.82 -3.44
N VAL A 23 4.26 17.85 -2.55
CA VAL A 23 4.15 18.89 -1.50
C VAL A 23 5.29 18.78 -0.49
N HIS A 24 5.64 17.57 -0.05
CA HIS A 24 6.77 17.32 0.86
C HIS A 24 8.10 17.78 0.24
N GLU A 25 8.36 17.44 -1.02
CA GLU A 25 9.57 17.88 -1.72
C GLU A 25 9.63 19.41 -1.81
N GLU A 26 8.55 20.07 -2.22
CA GLU A 26 8.48 21.52 -2.32
C GLU A 26 8.64 22.23 -0.97
N GLN A 27 7.92 21.78 0.06
CA GLN A 27 7.81 22.50 1.33
C GLN A 27 8.91 22.14 2.34
N ASP A 28 9.29 20.86 2.40
CA ASP A 28 10.18 20.35 3.43
C ASP A 28 11.61 20.14 2.92
N LEU A 29 11.76 19.80 1.64
CA LEU A 29 13.08 19.58 1.01
C LEU A 29 13.53 20.75 0.12
N GLY A 30 12.72 21.81 0.03
CA GLY A 30 13.04 23.01 -0.75
C GLY A 30 13.09 22.76 -2.27
N GLY A 31 12.24 21.86 -2.76
CA GLY A 31 12.19 21.44 -4.17
C GLY A 31 13.29 20.46 -4.58
N VAL A 32 14.05 19.92 -3.62
CA VAL A 32 15.04 18.87 -3.87
C VAL A 32 14.33 17.53 -3.96
N TYR A 33 14.71 16.73 -4.97
CA TYR A 33 14.24 15.37 -5.13
C TYR A 33 14.57 14.51 -3.92
N ASP A 34 13.56 13.85 -3.37
CA ASP A 34 13.70 12.97 -2.23
C ASP A 34 14.26 11.60 -2.67
N GLN A 35 15.45 11.25 -2.18
CA GLN A 35 16.01 9.91 -2.43
C GLN A 35 15.32 8.81 -1.61
N GLN A 36 14.57 9.18 -0.57
CA GLN A 36 13.80 8.28 0.29
C GLN A 36 12.33 8.18 -0.12
N TRP A 37 12.01 8.59 -1.36
CA TRP A 37 10.65 8.52 -1.89
C TRP A 37 10.02 7.11 -1.76
N PRO A 38 10.72 5.95 -1.90
CA PRO A 38 10.05 4.65 -1.79
C PRO A 38 9.52 4.40 -0.38
N GLU A 39 10.31 4.69 0.65
CA GLU A 39 9.93 4.54 2.05
C GLU A 39 8.79 5.49 2.41
N TRP A 40 8.87 6.74 1.94
CA TRP A 40 7.82 7.73 2.14
C TRP A 40 6.48 7.27 1.54
N TYR A 41 6.50 6.79 0.30
CA TYR A 41 5.30 6.28 -0.37
C TYR A 41 4.73 5.08 0.38
N ALA A 42 5.56 4.12 0.80
CA ALA A 42 5.11 2.94 1.53
C ALA A 42 4.39 3.33 2.84
N ALA A 43 4.97 4.26 3.62
CA ALA A 43 4.35 4.75 4.85
C ALA A 43 3.03 5.48 4.57
N HIS A 44 2.99 6.34 3.55
CA HIS A 44 1.80 7.10 3.19
C HIS A 44 0.65 6.20 2.68
N ILE A 45 0.99 5.17 1.90
CA ILE A 45 0.02 4.17 1.43
C ILE A 45 -0.49 3.33 2.61
N ALA A 46 0.38 2.91 3.53
CA ALA A 46 -0.02 2.16 4.71
C ALA A 46 -1.00 2.96 5.60
N ALA A 47 -0.73 4.24 5.83
CA ALA A 47 -1.64 5.13 6.56
C ALA A 47 -3.00 5.24 5.87
N GLN A 48 -3.03 5.47 4.54
CA GLN A 48 -4.30 5.52 3.79
C GLN A 48 -5.07 4.20 3.81
N LEU A 49 -4.39 3.06 3.79
CA LEU A 49 -5.05 1.76 3.94
C LEU A 49 -5.74 1.65 5.31
N GLU A 50 -5.04 2.03 6.37
CA GLU A 50 -5.60 2.04 7.74
C GLU A 50 -6.80 2.99 7.86
N GLU A 51 -6.70 4.22 7.35
CA GLU A 51 -7.79 5.20 7.32
C GLU A 51 -9.04 4.69 6.61
N ARG A 52 -8.86 3.86 5.57
CA ARG A 52 -9.94 3.24 4.79
C ARG A 52 -10.45 1.94 5.41
N GLY A 53 -9.88 1.48 6.53
CA GLY A 53 -10.20 0.19 7.14
C GLY A 53 -9.78 -1.01 6.28
N LEU A 54 -8.78 -0.83 5.43
CA LEU A 54 -8.24 -1.84 4.53
C LEU A 54 -6.93 -2.41 5.07
N ARG A 55 -6.66 -3.68 4.76
CA ARG A 55 -5.36 -4.31 5.01
C ARG A 55 -4.97 -5.22 3.85
N LEU A 56 -3.68 -5.33 3.58
CA LEU A 56 -3.16 -6.34 2.67
C LEU A 56 -3.24 -7.71 3.36
N VAL A 57 -3.78 -8.70 2.65
CA VAL A 57 -3.80 -10.09 3.12
C VAL A 57 -3.07 -10.96 2.10
N PRO A 58 -2.19 -11.88 2.55
CA PRO A 58 -1.66 -12.87 1.64
C PRO A 58 -2.81 -13.69 1.07
N ILE A 59 -2.79 -13.92 -0.23
CA ILE A 59 -3.67 -14.93 -0.83
C ILE A 59 -3.10 -16.27 -0.37
N ALA A 60 -3.84 -16.97 0.50
CA ALA A 60 -3.48 -18.33 0.87
C ALA A 60 -3.38 -19.16 -0.40
N ASP A 61 -2.29 -19.92 -0.56
CA ASP A 61 -2.19 -20.86 -1.66
C ASP A 61 -3.36 -21.85 -1.53
N PRO A 62 -4.16 -22.11 -2.58
CA PRO A 62 -5.17 -23.17 -2.54
C PRO A 62 -4.60 -24.55 -2.11
N ALA A 63 -3.28 -24.75 -2.12
CA ALA A 63 -2.62 -25.95 -1.60
C ALA A 63 -2.49 -26.02 -0.06
N ASP A 64 -2.64 -24.90 0.67
CA ASP A 64 -2.55 -24.85 2.13
C ASP A 64 -3.90 -25.24 2.78
N GLY A 65 -4.41 -26.42 2.42
CA GLY A 65 -5.50 -27.08 3.12
C GLY A 65 -5.04 -27.42 4.53
N GLY A 66 -5.44 -26.60 5.50
CA GLY A 66 -5.10 -26.73 6.91
C GLY A 66 -5.30 -28.15 7.44
N GLY A 67 -4.20 -28.89 7.55
CA GLY A 67 -4.10 -30.09 8.35
C GLY A 67 -4.23 -29.74 9.82
N GLN A 68 -5.47 -29.56 10.29
CA GLN A 68 -5.76 -29.60 11.70
C GLN A 68 -5.67 -31.07 12.14
N SER A 69 -4.47 -31.48 12.56
CA SER A 69 -4.29 -32.66 13.40
C SER A 69 -5.04 -32.42 14.70
N VAL A 70 -6.24 -32.99 14.79
CA VAL A 70 -6.92 -33.20 16.07
C VAL A 70 -6.18 -34.32 16.78
N ARG A 71 -5.58 -34.01 17.92
CA ARG A 71 -5.24 -34.99 18.95
C ARG A 71 -6.30 -34.94 20.02
#